data_AF-K9K9U9-F1
#
_entry.id   AF-K9K9U9-F1
#
_cell.length_a   1.000
_cell.length_b   1.000
_cell.length_c   1.000
_cell.angle_alpha   90.00
_cell.angle_beta   90.00
_cell.angle_gamma   90.00
#
_symmetry.space_group_name_H-M   'P 1'
#
loop_
_entity.id
_entity.type
_entity.pdbx_description
1 polymer ?
#
loop_
_entity_poly.entity_id
_entity_poly.type
_entity_poly.pdbx_seq_one_letter_code
_entity_poly.pdbx_strand_id
1 'polypeptide(L)'
;TYSIWASSCKNKAECNELHPSVSVVQILAFILIRNIPGCARSVYSTFFAWFGKISLELFICQYHIWLAADTRGILVLIPGNPMLNIIVSTFIFVCVAHEISQITNDLTQIIIPKDNSSLLKRLACIAAFFCGLLILSSIQDKSRH
;
A
#
# COMPACT_ATOMS: atom_id res chain seq x y z
N THR A 1 -0.19 -13.63 -11.83
CA THR A 1 0.77 -14.05 -12.88
C THR A 1 1.87 -14.95 -12.34
N TYR A 2 2.63 -14.52 -11.32
CA TYR A 2 3.63 -15.39 -10.67
C TYR A 2 3.01 -16.63 -10.01
N SER A 3 1.84 -16.50 -9.38
CA SER A 3 1.11 -17.59 -8.73
C SER A 3 0.59 -18.67 -9.69
N ILE A 4 0.07 -18.28 -10.86
CA ILE A 4 -0.38 -19.21 -11.90
C ILE A 4 0.83 -19.97 -12.49
N TRP A 5 1.92 -19.27 -12.77
CA TRP A 5 3.14 -19.87 -13.31
C TRP A 5 3.88 -20.76 -12.29
N ALA A 6 3.99 -20.33 -11.03
CA ALA A 6 4.54 -21.13 -9.94
C ALA A 6 3.70 -22.39 -9.67
N SER A 7 2.39 -22.35 -9.89
CA SER A 7 1.51 -23.52 -9.75
C SER A 7 1.66 -24.55 -10.89
N SER A 8 2.24 -24.16 -12.03
CA SER A 8 2.53 -25.08 -13.15
C SER A 8 3.94 -25.67 -13.13
N CYS A 9 4.83 -25.22 -12.23
CA CYS A 9 6.19 -25.74 -12.12
C CYS A 9 6.24 -27.01 -11.26
N LYS A 10 6.59 -28.14 -11.87
CA LYS A 10 6.78 -29.43 -11.17
C LYS A 10 8.17 -29.60 -10.52
N ASN A 11 9.21 -28.95 -11.05
CA ASN A 11 10.60 -29.06 -10.58
C ASN A 11 11.25 -27.68 -10.31
N LYS A 12 12.03 -27.60 -9.22
CA LYS A 12 12.67 -26.36 -8.74
C LYS A 12 13.76 -25.83 -9.69
N ALA A 13 14.45 -26.72 -10.41
CA ALA A 13 15.53 -26.36 -11.34
C ALA A 13 14.99 -25.66 -12.62
N GLU A 14 13.95 -26.23 -13.25
CA GLU A 14 13.31 -25.64 -14.44
C GLU A 14 12.65 -24.28 -14.13
N CYS A 15 12.07 -24.14 -12.93
CA CYS A 15 11.51 -22.87 -12.47
C CYS A 15 12.59 -21.78 -12.36
N ASN A 16 13.77 -22.11 -11.84
CA ASN A 16 14.84 -21.14 -11.64
C ASN A 16 15.46 -20.66 -12.96
N GLU A 17 15.45 -21.50 -14.00
CA GLU A 17 15.94 -21.17 -15.34
C GLU A 17 14.98 -20.27 -16.13
N LEU A 18 13.67 -20.42 -15.91
CA LEU A 18 12.63 -19.64 -16.57
C LEU A 18 12.27 -18.34 -15.82
N HIS A 19 12.61 -18.25 -14.53
CA HIS A 19 12.42 -17.05 -13.71
C HIS A 19 12.99 -15.75 -14.34
N PRO A 20 14.18 -15.73 -14.96
CA PRO A 20 14.73 -14.56 -15.67
C PRO A 20 13.90 -14.17 -16.89
N SER A 21 13.35 -15.13 -17.64
CA SER A 21 12.52 -14.82 -18.81
C SER A 21 11.19 -14.17 -18.43
N VAL A 22 10.59 -14.62 -17.32
CA VAL A 22 9.36 -14.03 -16.79
C VAL A 22 9.63 -12.64 -16.19
N SER A 23 10.75 -12.43 -15.49
CA SER A 23 11.05 -11.10 -14.93
C SER A 23 11.27 -10.05 -16.01
N VAL A 24 11.90 -10.41 -17.14
CA VAL A 24 12.11 -9.50 -18.28
C VAL A 24 10.78 -9.03 -18.88
N VAL A 25 9.78 -9.91 -19.00
CA VAL A 25 8.44 -9.52 -19.49
C VAL A 25 7.79 -8.47 -18.59
N GLN A 26 7.89 -8.65 -17.27
CA GLN A 26 7.34 -7.70 -16.29
C GLN A 26 8.06 -6.35 -16.34
N ILE A 27 9.38 -6.36 -16.49
CA ILE A 27 10.21 -5.16 -16.62
C ILE A 27 9.87 -4.39 -17.90
N LEU A 28 9.78 -5.10 -19.03
CA LEU A 28 9.41 -4.49 -20.32
C LEU A 28 7.99 -3.95 -20.29
N ALA A 29 7.03 -4.68 -19.72
CA ALA A 29 5.66 -4.20 -19.54
C ALA A 29 5.60 -2.91 -18.71
N PHE A 30 6.38 -2.84 -17.62
CA PHE A 30 6.47 -1.63 -16.79
C PHE A 30 7.08 -0.44 -17.55
N ILE A 31 8.17 -0.65 -18.27
CA ILE A 31 8.83 0.39 -19.09
C ILE A 31 7.87 0.89 -20.18
N LEU A 32 7.20 -0.02 -20.87
CA LEU A 32 6.24 0.31 -21.93
C LEU A 32 5.08 1.13 -21.37
N ILE A 33 4.46 0.70 -20.26
CA ILE A 33 3.38 1.44 -19.60
C ILE A 33 3.83 2.84 -19.18
N ARG A 34 5.07 2.99 -18.70
CA ARG A 34 5.63 4.28 -18.29
C ARG A 34 5.98 5.18 -19.47
N ASN A 35 6.27 4.61 -20.63
CA ASN A 35 6.60 5.31 -21.87
C ASN A 35 5.40 5.48 -22.81
N ILE A 36 4.17 5.26 -22.33
CA ILE A 36 2.98 5.47 -23.14
C ILE A 36 2.85 6.99 -23.47
N PRO A 37 2.78 7.38 -24.77
CA PRO A 37 2.62 8.76 -25.18
C PRO A 37 1.24 9.32 -24.80
N GLY A 38 1.15 10.65 -24.67
CA GLY A 38 0.03 11.38 -24.05
C GLY A 38 -1.38 11.05 -24.58
N CYS A 39 -1.52 10.51 -25.78
CA CYS A 39 -2.82 10.10 -26.35
C CYS A 39 -3.52 9.00 -25.52
N ALA A 40 -2.77 8.06 -24.95
CA ALA A 40 -3.34 7.02 -24.10
C ALA A 40 -3.48 7.45 -22.63
N ARG A 41 -3.01 8.66 -22.27
CA ARG A 41 -3.29 9.29 -20.96
C ARG A 41 -4.69 9.88 -20.89
N SER A 42 -5.35 10.16 -22.02
CA SER A 42 -6.72 10.70 -22.01
C SER A 42 -7.79 9.62 -21.78
N VAL A 43 -7.45 8.35 -22.02
CA VAL A 43 -8.37 7.22 -21.85
C VAL A 43 -7.98 6.45 -20.61
N TYR A 44 -8.65 6.75 -19.50
CA TYR A 44 -8.54 5.97 -18.27
C TYR A 44 -9.90 5.36 -17.93
N SER A 45 -9.88 4.14 -17.39
CA SER A 45 -11.08 3.54 -16.85
C SER A 45 -11.38 4.13 -15.48
N THR A 46 -12.58 4.69 -15.30
CA THR A 46 -13.04 5.22 -14.01
C THR A 46 -12.97 4.16 -12.91
N PHE A 47 -13.22 2.88 -13.25
CA PHE A 47 -13.11 1.77 -12.30
C PHE A 47 -11.67 1.60 -11.80
N PHE A 48 -10.68 1.57 -12.71
CA PHE A 48 -9.27 1.43 -12.32
C PHE A 48 -8.74 2.67 -11.60
N ALA A 49 -9.22 3.88 -11.95
CA ALA A 49 -8.87 5.09 -11.24
C ALA A 49 -9.41 5.08 -9.80
N TRP A 50 -10.66 4.65 -9.61
CA TRP A 50 -11.27 4.47 -8.30
C TRP A 50 -10.54 3.39 -7.48
N PHE A 51 -10.25 2.24 -8.10
CA PHE A 51 -9.51 1.16 -7.45
C PHE A 51 -8.09 1.60 -7.04
N GLY A 52 -7.43 2.40 -7.88
CA GLY A 52 -6.14 3.01 -7.59
C GLY A 52 -6.18 3.95 -6.38
N LYS A 53 -7.26 4.71 -6.19
CA LYS A 53 -7.40 5.60 -5.03
C LYS A 53 -7.51 4.85 -3.70
N ILE A 54 -8.17 3.68 -3.69
CA ILE A 54 -8.30 2.84 -2.49
C ILE A 54 -7.14 1.84 -2.32
N SER A 55 -6.20 1.79 -3.26
CA SER A 55 -5.16 0.76 -3.32
C SER A 55 -4.26 0.70 -2.08
N LEU A 56 -3.96 1.85 -1.46
CA LEU A 56 -3.16 1.92 -0.25
C LEU A 56 -3.90 1.32 0.96
N GLU A 57 -5.20 1.60 1.08
CA GLU A 57 -6.05 1.05 2.13
C GLU A 57 -6.24 -0.45 1.94
N LEU A 58 -6.47 -0.90 0.71
CA LEU A 58 -6.52 -2.32 0.37
C LEU A 58 -5.21 -3.04 0.75
N PHE A 59 -4.05 -2.43 0.51
CA PHE A 59 -2.77 -3.03 0.88
C PHE A 59 -2.65 -3.23 2.39
N ILE A 60 -2.97 -2.21 3.18
CA ILE A 60 -2.90 -2.30 4.65
C ILE A 60 -3.95 -3.29 5.17
N CYS A 61 -5.19 -3.20 4.68
CA CYS A 61 -6.28 -4.09 5.05
C CYS A 61 -5.93 -5.56 4.76
N GLN A 62 -5.20 -5.86 3.69
CA GLN A 62 -4.78 -7.24 3.39
C GLN A 62 -3.96 -7.83 4.55
N TYR A 63 -3.03 -7.08 5.13
CA TYR A 63 -2.26 -7.56 6.26
C TYR A 63 -3.11 -7.72 7.53
N HIS A 64 -4.08 -6.84 7.75
CA HIS A 64 -4.88 -6.87 8.99
C HIS A 64 -6.09 -7.83 8.94
N ILE A 65 -6.72 -8.00 7.78
CA ILE A 65 -7.96 -8.77 7.60
C ILE A 65 -7.65 -10.18 7.06
N TRP A 66 -6.75 -10.29 6.09
CA TRP A 66 -6.38 -11.57 5.48
C TRP A 66 -5.31 -12.32 6.25
N LEU A 67 -4.44 -11.60 6.98
CA LEU A 67 -3.42 -12.18 7.87
C LEU A 67 -3.82 -12.11 9.36
N ALA A 68 -5.10 -11.83 9.64
CA ALA A 68 -5.69 -11.48 10.93
C ALA A 68 -5.03 -12.13 12.15
N ALA A 69 -4.08 -11.41 12.79
CA ALA A 69 -3.42 -11.67 14.08
C ALA A 69 -2.79 -13.06 14.33
N ASP A 70 -3.14 -14.09 13.56
CA ASP A 70 -2.65 -15.46 13.59
C ASP A 70 -2.36 -15.85 12.15
N THR A 71 -1.09 -16.10 11.87
CA THR A 71 -0.47 -16.20 10.54
C THR A 71 -0.89 -17.46 9.75
N ARG A 72 -2.04 -18.05 10.07
CA ARG A 72 -2.45 -19.39 9.63
C ARG A 72 -3.84 -19.50 9.00
N GLY A 73 -4.72 -18.48 9.09
CA GLY A 73 -6.11 -18.59 8.65
C GLY A 73 -6.46 -17.73 7.43
N ILE A 74 -6.85 -18.36 6.31
CA ILE A 74 -7.71 -17.71 5.31
C ILE A 74 -9.07 -17.53 5.99
N LEU A 75 -9.63 -16.32 5.99
CA LEU A 75 -10.96 -16.07 6.53
C LEU A 75 -12.00 -16.91 5.78
N VAL A 76 -12.46 -18.01 6.39
CA VAL A 76 -13.54 -18.86 5.89
C VAL A 76 -14.83 -18.46 6.59
N LEU A 77 -15.66 -17.68 5.91
CA LEU A 77 -16.97 -17.25 6.42
C LEU A 77 -18.04 -18.34 6.24
N ILE A 78 -17.91 -19.20 5.22
CA ILE A 78 -18.90 -20.24 4.88
C ILE A 78 -18.16 -21.57 4.65
N PRO A 79 -18.32 -22.58 5.51
CA PRO A 79 -17.79 -23.91 5.26
C PRO A 79 -18.59 -24.62 4.16
N GLY A 80 -17.91 -25.23 3.19
CA GLY A 80 -18.53 -26.12 2.20
C GLY A 80 -18.27 -25.77 0.73
N ASN A 81 -17.92 -24.51 0.40
CA ASN A 81 -17.61 -24.11 -0.98
C ASN A 81 -16.47 -23.07 -1.05
N PRO A 82 -15.25 -23.45 -1.48
CA PRO A 82 -14.09 -22.55 -1.47
C PRO A 82 -14.23 -21.36 -2.43
N MET A 83 -14.86 -21.54 -3.60
CA MET A 83 -15.06 -20.47 -4.58
C MET A 83 -15.99 -19.36 -4.04
N LEU A 84 -17.10 -19.76 -3.41
CA LEU A 84 -18.03 -18.81 -2.81
C LEU A 84 -17.37 -18.05 -1.66
N ASN A 85 -16.59 -18.75 -0.84
CA ASN A 85 -15.87 -18.12 0.26
C ASN A 85 -14.89 -17.04 -0.23
N ILE A 86 -14.16 -17.29 -1.32
CA ILE A 86 -13.23 -16.30 -1.91
C ILE A 86 -13.99 -15.09 -2.46
N ILE A 87 -15.10 -15.32 -3.18
CA ILE A 87 -15.90 -14.24 -3.76
C ILE A 87 -16.48 -13.35 -2.64
N VAL A 88 -17.10 -13.97 -1.64
CA VAL A 88 -17.73 -13.26 -0.52
C VAL A 88 -16.68 -12.55 0.33
N SER A 89 -15.57 -13.19 0.67
CA SER A 89 -14.53 -12.55 1.48
C SER A 89 -13.87 -11.38 0.75
N THR A 90 -13.64 -11.49 -0.57
CA THR A 90 -13.10 -10.40 -1.39
C THR A 90 -14.09 -9.25 -1.49
N PHE A 91 -15.39 -9.54 -1.64
CA PHE A 91 -16.42 -8.50 -1.67
C PHE A 91 -16.47 -7.71 -0.35
N ILE A 92 -16.55 -8.42 0.78
CA ILE A 92 -16.54 -7.79 2.12
C ILE A 92 -15.26 -6.97 2.31
N PHE A 93 -14.12 -7.52 1.90
CA PHE A 93 -12.83 -6.84 1.98
C PHE A 93 -12.80 -5.51 1.21
N VAL A 94 -13.28 -5.50 -0.03
CA VAL A 94 -13.34 -4.28 -0.85
C VAL A 94 -14.32 -3.26 -0.24
N CYS A 95 -15.46 -3.70 0.29
CA CYS A 95 -16.40 -2.82 1.00
C CYS A 95 -15.76 -2.18 2.23
N VAL A 96 -15.07 -2.96 3.07
CA VAL A 96 -14.39 -2.44 4.27
C VAL A 96 -13.31 -1.43 3.89
N ALA A 97 -12.47 -1.73 2.90
CA ALA A 97 -11.43 -0.80 2.45
C ALA A 97 -12.01 0.49 1.87
N HIS A 98 -13.17 0.43 1.22
CA HIS A 98 -13.88 1.61 0.74
C HIS A 98 -14.34 2.52 1.88
N GLU A 99 -14.98 1.96 2.90
CA GLU A 99 -15.42 2.73 4.08
C GLU A 99 -14.23 3.33 4.83
N ILE A 100 -13.15 2.56 5.03
CA ILE A 100 -11.91 3.05 5.64
C ILE A 100 -11.35 4.21 4.82
N SER A 101 -11.31 4.10 3.48
CA SER A 101 -10.82 5.17 2.63
C SER A 101 -11.63 6.47 2.77
N GLN A 102 -12.95 6.38 2.95
CA GLN A 102 -13.77 7.58 3.21
C GLN A 102 -13.40 8.23 4.55
N ILE A 103 -13.30 7.42 5.61
CA ILE A 103 -12.92 7.89 6.95
C ILE A 103 -11.51 8.51 6.93
N THR A 104 -10.54 7.88 6.27
CA THR A 104 -9.17 8.40 6.15
C THR A 104 -9.16 9.73 5.41
N ASN A 105 -9.97 9.91 4.35
CA ASN A 105 -10.06 11.17 3.62
C ASN A 105 -10.64 12.29 4.50
N ASP A 106 -11.72 12.01 5.24
CA ASP A 106 -12.31 12.98 6.17
C ASP A 106 -11.34 13.35 7.29
N LEU A 107 -10.67 12.36 7.87
CA LEU A 107 -9.65 12.55 8.90
C LEU A 107 -8.45 13.35 8.37
N THR A 108 -8.05 13.11 7.12
CA THR A 108 -6.94 13.84 6.47
C THR A 108 -7.29 15.32 6.32
N GLN A 109 -8.53 15.67 5.97
CA GLN A 109 -8.96 17.07 5.90
C GLN A 109 -8.94 17.77 7.26
N ILE A 110 -9.15 17.02 8.35
CA ILE A 110 -9.09 17.54 9.73
C ILE A 110 -7.62 17.69 10.18
N ILE A 111 -6.77 16.71 9.88
CA ILE A 111 -5.36 16.68 10.29
C ILE A 111 -4.50 17.67 9.48
N ILE A 112 -4.80 17.86 8.20
CA ILE A 112 -4.11 18.78 7.31
C ILE A 112 -4.97 20.03 7.16
N PRO A 113 -4.84 21.03 8.07
CA PRO A 113 -5.50 22.31 7.88
C PRO A 113 -5.01 22.91 6.57
N LYS A 114 -5.94 23.25 5.69
CA LYS A 114 -5.70 23.84 4.36
C LYS A 114 -4.97 25.20 4.42
N ASP A 115 -4.84 25.79 5.61
CA ASP A 115 -4.05 26.99 5.86
C ASP A 115 -2.55 26.67 5.97
N ASN A 116 -1.84 26.81 4.85
CA ASN A 116 -0.38 26.66 4.76
C ASN A 116 0.38 27.44 5.83
N SER A 117 -0.11 28.61 6.26
CA SER A 117 0.52 29.44 7.28
C SER A 117 0.41 28.86 8.69
N SER A 118 -0.70 28.20 9.01
CA SER A 118 -0.92 27.53 10.31
C SER A 118 -0.14 26.21 10.39
N LEU A 119 -0.04 25.48 9.28
CA LEU A 119 0.75 24.25 9.18
C LEU A 119 2.25 24.54 9.27
N LEU A 120 2.72 25.58 8.56
CA LEU A 120 4.13 26.01 8.62
C LEU A 120 4.52 26.50 10.01
N LYS A 121 3.63 27.22 10.72
CA LYS A 121 3.85 27.62 12.13
C LYS A 121 3.97 26.42 13.05
N ARG A 122 3.12 25.39 12.89
CA ARG A 122 3.17 24.16 13.70
C ARG A 122 4.44 23.36 13.43
N LEU A 123 4.84 23.21 12.16
CA LEU A 123 6.10 22.56 11.80
C LEU A 123 7.32 23.34 12.32
N ALA A 124 7.33 24.67 12.21
CA ALA A 124 8.40 25.50 12.75
C ALA A 124 8.51 25.37 14.28
N CYS A 125 7.38 25.27 14.99
CA CYS A 125 7.38 25.06 16.44
C CYS A 125 7.98 23.70 16.83
N ILE A 126 7.63 22.63 16.10
CA ILE A 126 8.19 21.29 16.34
C ILE A 126 9.69 21.26 16.02
N ALA A 127 10.10 21.84 14.90
CA ALA A 127 11.52 21.94 14.53
C ALA A 127 12.32 22.74 15.57
N ALA A 128 11.78 23.86 16.06
CA ALA A 128 12.40 24.65 17.11
C ALA A 128 12.56 23.87 18.43
N PHE A 129 11.55 23.07 18.82
CA PHE A 129 11.62 22.23 20.01
C PHE A 129 12.71 21.16 19.90
N PHE A 130 12.80 20.46 18.76
CA PHE A 130 13.86 19.48 18.52
C PHE A 130 15.25 20.13 18.46
N CYS A 131 15.40 21.29 17.82
CA CYS A 131 16.66 22.05 17.86
C CYS A 131 17.04 22.47 19.28
N GLY A 132 16.09 22.91 20.09
CA GLY A 132 16.32 23.27 21.50
C GLY A 132 16.81 22.06 22.32
N LEU A 133 16.19 20.90 22.15
CA LEU A 133 16.63 19.65 22.78
C LEU A 133 18.04 19.25 22.36
N LEU A 134 18.38 19.39 21.07
CA LEU A 134 19.73 19.09 20.57
C LEU A 134 20.78 20.04 21.15
N ILE A 135 20.47 21.34 21.25
CA ILE A 135 21.38 22.33 21.87
C ILE A 135 21.53 22.06 23.37
N LEU A 136 20.44 21.72 24.08
CA LEU A 136 20.54 21.33 25.49
C LEU A 136 21.41 20.08 25.66
N SER A 137 21.25 19.10 24.78
CA SER A 137 22.07 17.87 24.81
C SER A 137 23.55 18.15 24.56
N SER A 138 23.89 19.07 23.65
CA SER A 138 25.29 19.43 23.38
C SER A 138 25.91 20.26 24.51
N ILE A 139 25.12 21.08 25.21
CA ILE A 139 25.58 21.80 26.41
C ILE A 139 25.82 20.81 27.57
N GLN A 140 24.94 19.81 27.73
CA GLN A 140 25.10 18.77 28.75
C GLN A 140 26.34 17.89 28.51
N ASP A 141 26.67 17.61 27.25
CA ASP A 141 27.88 16.88 26.86
C ASP A 141 29.15 17.69 27.19
N LYS A 142 29.16 18.98 26.86
CA LYS A 142 30.27 19.89 27.18
C LYS A 142 30.48 20.13 28.67
N SER A 143 29.42 20.07 29.48
CA SER A 143 29.50 20.21 30.95
C SER A 143 29.98 18.93 31.65
N ARG A 144 30.03 17.80 30.96
CA ARG A 144 30.42 16.49 31.52
C ARG A 144 31.92 16.17 31.30
N HIS A 145 32.63 17.03 30.56
CA HIS A 145 34.08 17.02 30.36
C HIS A 145 34.75 18.15 31.13
#